data_AF-A0A369T0Y7-F1
#
_entry.id   AF-A0A369T0Y7-F1
#
_cell.length_a   1.000
_cell.length_b   1.000
_cell.length_c   1.000
_cell.angle_alpha   90.00
_cell.angle_beta   90.00
_cell.angle_gamma   90.00
#
_symmetry.space_group_name_H-M   'P 1'
#
loop_
_entity.id
_entity.type
_entity.pdbx_description
1 polymer ?
#
loop_
_entity_poly.entity_id
_entity_poly.type
_entity_poly.pdbx_seq_one_letter_code
_entity_poly.pdbx_strand_id
1 'polypeptide(L)'
;MLVKENYNTFFDLVNEMGLRVNDFVITFLNISKYYNNLSAGFSYLNKKELVKFLEEYLRKYKIKSLFDLIYKEYLRGAIDFYLKGKRRTKCLSGIKSFWVLPDGSIYNCIFEKFYLGNIMENNYRIPKEKKVYRKILTCNDCWTPCEAFSSIAFGLFKFLDLSNKIKLDNKKA
;
A
#
# COMPACT_ATOMS: atom_id res chain seq x y z
N MET A 1 -13.25 -6.56 -7.07
CA MET A 1 -12.22 -5.73 -7.74
C MET A 1 -12.96 -4.62 -8.45
N LEU A 2 -12.75 -3.36 -8.05
CA LEU A 2 -13.38 -2.22 -8.75
C LEU A 2 -12.58 -1.96 -10.02
N VAL A 3 -13.12 -2.46 -11.11
CA VAL A 3 -12.71 -2.15 -12.47
C VAL A 3 -13.48 -0.90 -12.90
N LYS A 4 -12.97 -0.13 -13.86
CA LYS A 4 -13.58 1.12 -14.37
C LYS A 4 -15.11 1.00 -14.62
N GLU A 5 -15.55 -0.17 -15.04
CA GLU A 5 -16.95 -0.51 -15.34
C GLU A 5 -17.89 -0.46 -14.12
N ASN A 6 -17.39 -0.67 -12.89
CA ASN A 6 -18.20 -0.77 -11.67
C ASN A 6 -17.95 0.36 -10.66
N TYR A 7 -17.12 1.34 -10.98
CA TYR A 7 -16.79 2.43 -10.05
C TYR A 7 -17.97 3.37 -9.82
N ASN A 8 -18.67 3.77 -10.89
CA ASN A 8 -19.81 4.71 -10.78
C ASN A 8 -20.98 4.10 -10.00
N THR A 9 -21.09 2.76 -10.00
CA THR A 9 -22.20 2.02 -9.39
C THR A 9 -21.85 1.44 -8.03
N PHE A 10 -20.60 1.54 -7.54
CA PHE A 10 -20.22 0.94 -6.24
C PHE A 10 -21.12 1.43 -5.10
N PHE A 11 -21.33 2.74 -5.00
CA PHE A 11 -22.16 3.28 -3.93
C PHE A 11 -23.64 2.97 -4.11
N ASP A 12 -24.11 2.88 -5.36
CA ASP A 12 -25.48 2.49 -5.67
C ASP A 12 -25.70 1.03 -5.26
N LEU A 13 -24.79 0.13 -5.63
CA LEU A 13 -24.81 -1.28 -5.23
C LEU A 13 -24.79 -1.43 -3.70
N VAL A 14 -23.93 -0.69 -3.01
CA VAL A 14 -23.89 -0.71 -1.52
C VAL A 14 -25.25 -0.33 -0.95
N ASN A 15 -25.91 0.69 -1.51
CA ASN A 15 -27.22 1.14 -1.08
C ASN A 15 -28.33 0.13 -1.42
N GLU A 16 -28.36 -0.39 -2.64
CA GLU A 16 -29.32 -1.39 -3.12
C GLU A 16 -29.27 -2.67 -2.29
N MET A 17 -28.08 -3.10 -1.88
CA MET A 17 -27.88 -4.27 -1.03
C MET A 17 -28.18 -3.99 0.45
N GLY A 18 -28.54 -2.77 0.84
CA GLY A 18 -28.73 -2.38 2.24
C GLY A 18 -27.46 -2.50 3.09
N LEU A 19 -26.28 -2.44 2.45
CA LEU A 19 -24.98 -2.56 3.09
C LEU A 19 -24.40 -1.17 3.42
N ARG A 20 -23.29 -1.16 4.16
CA ARG A 20 -22.53 0.05 4.46
C ARG A 20 -21.16 -0.08 3.81
N VAL A 21 -20.53 1.05 3.51
CA VAL A 21 -19.15 1.06 3.00
C VAL A 21 -18.17 0.37 3.96
N ASN A 22 -18.44 0.37 5.27
CA ASN A 22 -17.65 -0.33 6.27
C ASN A 22 -17.63 -1.86 6.12
N ASP A 23 -18.62 -2.43 5.42
CA ASP A 23 -18.74 -3.88 5.22
C ASP A 23 -17.83 -4.36 4.06
N PHE A 24 -17.06 -3.45 3.44
CA PHE A 24 -16.14 -3.73 2.36
C PHE A 24 -14.69 -3.38 2.73
N VAL A 25 -13.76 -4.08 2.08
CA VAL A 25 -12.32 -3.76 2.10
C VAL A 25 -11.88 -3.44 0.68
N ILE A 26 -11.48 -2.19 0.48
CA ILE A 26 -10.74 -1.75 -0.70
C ILE A 26 -9.30 -2.25 -0.60
N THR A 27 -8.89 -3.01 -1.62
CA THR A 27 -7.51 -3.41 -1.88
C THR A 27 -7.08 -2.91 -3.24
N PHE A 28 -5.80 -2.58 -3.38
CA PHE A 28 -5.22 -2.20 -4.66
C PHE A 28 -4.73 -3.46 -5.38
N LEU A 29 -4.95 -3.50 -6.69
CA LEU A 29 -4.45 -4.58 -7.52
C LEU A 29 -2.92 -4.53 -7.56
N ASN A 30 -2.29 -5.66 -7.25
CA ASN A 30 -0.84 -5.83 -7.38
C ASN A 30 -0.56 -6.63 -8.64
N ILE A 31 0.27 -6.10 -9.52
CA ILE A 31 0.68 -6.79 -10.75
C ILE A 31 2.05 -7.42 -10.50
N SER A 32 2.15 -8.74 -10.70
CA SER A 32 3.40 -9.48 -10.57
C SER A 32 3.29 -10.82 -11.30
N LYS A 33 4.42 -11.35 -11.78
CA LYS A 33 4.50 -12.71 -12.34
C LYS A 33 3.96 -13.76 -11.37
N TYR A 34 4.06 -13.51 -10.07
CA TYR A 34 3.59 -14.39 -9.01
C TYR A 34 2.07 -14.43 -8.83
N TYR A 35 1.34 -13.47 -9.39
CA TYR A 35 -0.13 -13.45 -9.36
C TYR A 35 -0.75 -13.97 -10.65
N ASN A 36 0.06 -14.43 -11.62
CA ASN A 36 -0.37 -14.85 -12.95
C ASN A 36 -1.30 -13.83 -13.63
N ASN A 37 -1.00 -12.54 -13.48
CA ASN A 37 -1.89 -11.45 -13.89
C ASN A 37 -1.21 -10.41 -14.80
N LEU A 38 -0.05 -10.75 -15.38
CA LEU A 38 0.68 -9.86 -16.27
C LEU A 38 -0.02 -9.63 -17.62
N SER A 39 -0.73 -10.64 -18.12
CA SER A 39 -1.45 -10.60 -19.39
C SER A 39 -2.92 -10.21 -19.24
N ALA A 40 -3.41 -10.04 -18.02
CA ALA A 40 -4.78 -9.66 -17.79
C ALA A 40 -4.96 -8.18 -18.18
N GLY A 41 -5.73 -7.95 -19.25
CA GLY A 41 -6.07 -6.62 -19.77
C GLY A 41 -7.00 -5.85 -18.84
N PHE A 42 -6.57 -5.55 -17.62
CA PHE A 42 -7.40 -4.86 -16.65
C PHE A 42 -7.68 -3.41 -17.08
N SER A 43 -8.93 -2.99 -16.89
CA SER A 43 -9.34 -1.59 -17.04
C SER A 43 -9.15 -0.83 -15.72
N TYR A 44 -8.12 0.01 -15.64
CA TYR A 44 -7.77 0.74 -14.42
C TYR A 44 -8.53 2.06 -14.28
N LEU A 45 -8.84 2.44 -13.05
CA LEU A 45 -9.15 3.84 -12.74
C LEU A 45 -7.91 4.68 -12.96
N ASN A 46 -8.06 5.83 -13.62
CA ASN A 46 -6.99 6.79 -13.65
C ASN A 46 -6.78 7.40 -12.24
N LYS A 47 -5.64 8.07 -12.05
CA LYS A 47 -5.28 8.66 -10.75
C LYS A 47 -6.36 9.59 -10.17
N LYS A 48 -7.03 10.40 -11.00
CA LYS A 48 -8.07 11.34 -10.54
C LYS A 48 -9.34 10.61 -10.12
N GLU A 49 -9.75 9.61 -10.89
CA GLU A 49 -10.90 8.75 -10.58
C GLU A 49 -10.67 7.97 -9.27
N LEU A 50 -9.49 7.38 -9.11
CA LEU A 50 -9.13 6.64 -7.90
C LEU A 50 -9.15 7.54 -6.65
N VAL A 51 -8.55 8.73 -6.74
CA VAL A 51 -8.55 9.68 -5.61
C VAL A 51 -9.98 10.08 -5.25
N LYS A 52 -10.81 10.44 -6.24
CA LYS A 52 -12.21 10.80 -6.03
C LYS A 52 -12.99 9.66 -5.37
N PHE A 53 -12.80 8.42 -5.83
CA PHE A 53 -13.40 7.23 -5.22
C PHE A 53 -13.05 7.10 -3.74
N LEU A 54 -11.75 7.15 -3.42
CA LEU A 54 -11.25 6.98 -2.07
C LEU A 54 -11.74 8.09 -1.14
N GLU A 55 -11.79 9.34 -1.62
CA GLU A 55 -12.33 10.47 -0.86
C GLU A 55 -13.82 10.27 -0.53
N GLU A 56 -14.62 9.84 -1.51
CA GLU A 56 -16.04 9.58 -1.29
C GLU A 56 -16.26 8.40 -0.33
N TYR A 57 -15.49 7.32 -0.51
CA TYR A 57 -15.51 6.16 0.37
C TYR A 57 -15.20 6.57 1.81
N LEU A 58 -14.12 7.33 2.01
CA LEU A 58 -13.67 7.81 3.32
C LEU A 58 -14.64 8.78 4.00
N ARG A 59 -15.41 9.54 3.21
CA ARG A 59 -16.48 10.42 3.72
C ARG A 59 -17.63 9.62 4.32
N LYS A 60 -17.97 8.47 3.72
CA LYS A 60 -19.02 7.56 4.20
C LYS A 60 -18.52 6.58 5.27
N TYR A 61 -17.21 6.35 5.35
CA TYR A 61 -16.59 5.37 6.24
C TYR A 61 -16.55 5.82 7.71
N LYS A 62 -17.18 5.04 8.59
CA LYS A 62 -17.29 5.30 10.04
C LYS A 62 -16.20 4.54 10.79
N ILE A 63 -15.61 5.17 11.80
CA ILE A 63 -14.61 4.51 12.66
C ILE A 63 -15.36 3.89 13.85
N LYS A 64 -15.29 2.57 14.02
CA LYS A 64 -15.90 1.85 15.16
C LYS A 64 -14.87 1.10 16.00
N SER A 65 -13.66 0.92 15.47
CA SER A 65 -12.56 0.18 16.08
C SER A 65 -11.20 0.80 15.75
N LEU A 66 -10.16 0.33 16.45
CA LEU A 66 -8.78 0.67 16.13
C LEU A 66 -8.38 0.24 14.72
N PHE A 67 -8.88 -0.91 14.27
CA PHE A 67 -8.64 -1.41 12.92
C PHE A 67 -9.25 -0.48 11.85
N ASP A 68 -10.46 0.04 12.10
CA ASP A 68 -11.06 1.03 11.19
C ASP A 68 -10.22 2.30 11.10
N LEU A 69 -9.60 2.73 12.20
CA LEU A 69 -8.72 3.90 12.20
C LEU A 69 -7.44 3.62 11.38
N ILE A 70 -6.78 2.48 11.59
CA ILE A 70 -5.61 2.06 10.82
C ILE A 70 -5.95 1.98 9.33
N TYR A 71 -7.08 1.35 9.01
CA TYR A 71 -7.53 1.19 7.63
C TYR A 71 -7.87 2.54 6.97
N LYS A 72 -8.54 3.43 7.70
CA LYS A 72 -8.83 4.79 7.24
C LYS A 72 -7.54 5.56 6.93
N GLU A 73 -6.53 5.46 7.80
CA GLU A 73 -5.23 6.09 7.58
C GLU A 73 -4.45 5.44 6.43
N TYR A 74 -4.60 4.12 6.23
CA TYR A 74 -4.05 3.42 5.07
C TYR A 74 -4.63 3.96 3.75
N LEU A 75 -5.96 4.13 3.66
CA LEU A 75 -6.59 4.69 2.46
C LEU A 75 -6.26 6.18 2.25
N ARG A 76 -6.17 6.97 3.33
CA ARG A 76 -5.69 8.36 3.25
C ARG A 76 -4.26 8.43 2.72
N GLY A 77 -3.37 7.60 3.26
CA GLY A 77 -2.00 7.51 2.77
C GLY A 77 -1.91 7.09 1.30
N ALA A 78 -2.85 6.27 0.82
CA ALA A 78 -2.97 5.93 -0.59
C ALA A 78 -3.27 7.18 -1.44
N ILE A 79 -4.24 8.01 -1.01
CA ILE A 79 -4.56 9.27 -1.70
C ILE A 79 -3.31 10.14 -1.83
N ASP A 80 -2.56 10.37 -0.73
CA ASP A 80 -1.33 11.15 -0.80
C ASP A 80 -0.27 10.51 -1.68
N PHE A 81 -0.12 9.20 -1.61
CA PHE A 81 0.82 8.48 -2.45
C PHE A 81 0.53 8.70 -3.92
N TYR A 82 -0.73 8.51 -4.34
CA TYR A 82 -1.11 8.71 -5.73
C TYR A 82 -1.01 10.17 -6.14
N LEU A 83 -1.41 11.14 -5.29
CA LEU A 83 -1.31 12.57 -5.58
C LEU A 83 0.13 13.07 -5.66
N LYS A 84 0.97 12.75 -4.67
CA LYS A 84 2.30 13.34 -4.45
C LYS A 84 3.46 12.45 -4.92
N GLY A 85 3.19 11.18 -5.26
CA GLY A 85 4.20 10.19 -5.64
C GLY A 85 5.12 9.77 -4.49
N LYS A 86 4.75 10.03 -3.23
CA LYS A 86 5.57 9.74 -2.05
C LYS A 86 4.78 9.03 -0.98
N ARG A 87 5.37 8.01 -0.38
CA ARG A 87 4.76 7.28 0.74
C ARG A 87 4.86 8.12 2.01
N ARG A 88 3.86 8.00 2.88
CA ARG A 88 3.92 8.50 4.26
C ARG A 88 4.69 7.57 5.20
N THR A 89 4.91 6.32 4.81
CA THR A 89 5.63 5.30 5.59
C THR A 89 6.91 4.88 4.88
N LYS A 90 7.88 4.40 5.66
CA LYS A 90 9.06 3.74 5.10
C LYS A 90 8.70 2.33 4.62
N CYS A 91 9.39 1.86 3.59
CA CYS A 91 9.40 0.44 3.23
C CYS A 91 10.40 -0.28 4.14
N LEU A 92 9.99 -1.37 4.80
CA LEU A 92 10.87 -2.20 5.63
C LEU A 92 11.24 -3.53 4.94
N SER A 93 10.70 -3.76 3.74
CA SER A 93 11.07 -4.86 2.85
C SER A 93 12.54 -4.78 2.45
N GLY A 94 13.30 -5.84 2.69
CA GLY A 94 14.75 -5.92 2.58
C GLY A 94 15.51 -5.49 3.83
N ILE A 95 14.81 -5.15 4.92
CA ILE A 95 15.40 -4.78 6.21
C ILE A 95 14.87 -5.69 7.32
N LYS A 96 13.54 -5.83 7.40
CA LYS A 96 12.85 -6.66 8.39
C LYS A 96 12.17 -7.89 7.79
N SER A 97 11.87 -7.83 6.49
CA SER A 97 11.23 -8.90 5.72
C SER A 97 12.03 -9.09 4.44
N PHE A 98 12.08 -10.31 3.92
CA PHE A 98 12.78 -10.64 2.69
C PHE A 98 11.90 -11.57 1.85
N TRP A 99 12.05 -11.49 0.54
CA TRP A 99 11.42 -12.43 -0.38
C TRP A 99 12.45 -13.47 -0.77
N VAL A 100 12.18 -14.75 -0.49
CA VAL A 100 13.10 -15.84 -0.80
C VAL A 100 12.44 -16.75 -1.82
N LEU A 101 13.13 -16.99 -2.92
CA LEU A 101 12.67 -17.89 -3.98
C LEU A 101 13.05 -19.35 -3.66
N PRO A 102 12.40 -20.33 -4.33
CA PRO A 102 12.68 -21.75 -4.10
C PRO A 102 14.13 -22.18 -4.37
N ASP A 103 14.83 -21.46 -5.24
CA ASP A 103 16.26 -21.67 -5.55
C ASP A 103 17.20 -21.07 -4.49
N GLY A 104 16.64 -20.47 -3.43
CA GLY A 104 17.39 -19.80 -2.36
C GLY A 104 17.73 -18.33 -2.65
N SER A 105 17.40 -17.80 -3.81
CA SER A 105 17.64 -16.39 -4.16
C SER A 105 16.83 -15.46 -3.26
N ILE A 106 17.51 -14.46 -2.67
CA ILE A 106 16.94 -13.48 -1.75
C ILE A 106 16.74 -12.15 -2.48
N TYR A 107 15.54 -11.61 -2.39
CA TYR A 107 15.19 -10.28 -2.86
C TYR A 107 14.64 -9.44 -1.72
N ASN A 108 14.67 -8.12 -1.90
CA ASN A 108 14.11 -7.21 -0.92
C ASN A 108 12.58 -7.33 -0.79
N CYS A 109 11.86 -7.64 -1.87
CA CYS A 109 10.39 -7.73 -1.89
C CYS A 109 9.88 -8.65 -3.02
N ILE A 110 8.57 -8.94 -3.02
CA ILE A 110 7.89 -9.78 -4.03
C ILE A 110 7.94 -9.23 -5.48
N PHE A 111 8.23 -7.94 -5.63
CA PHE A 111 8.46 -7.33 -6.95
C PHE A 111 9.90 -7.52 -7.44
N GLU A 112 10.74 -8.25 -6.69
CA GLU A 112 12.12 -8.63 -7.06
C GLU A 112 13.04 -7.47 -7.44
N LYS A 113 12.81 -6.30 -6.85
CA LYS A 113 13.49 -5.07 -7.29
C LYS A 113 15.00 -5.08 -7.01
N PHE A 114 15.42 -5.65 -5.88
CA PHE A 114 16.81 -5.70 -5.46
C PHE A 114 17.17 -7.12 -5.03
N TYR A 115 18.07 -7.76 -5.79
CA TYR A 115 18.71 -9.01 -5.39
C TYR A 115 19.67 -8.75 -4.22
N LEU A 116 19.67 -9.65 -3.25
CA LEU A 116 20.42 -9.54 -2.00
C LEU A 116 21.39 -10.69 -1.77
N GLY A 117 21.44 -11.68 -2.66
CA GLY A 117 22.28 -12.87 -2.54
C GLY A 117 21.46 -14.16 -2.47
N ASN A 118 22.13 -15.29 -2.27
CA ASN A 118 21.48 -16.59 -2.09
C ASN A 118 21.65 -17.07 -0.64
N ILE A 119 20.58 -17.61 -0.05
CA ILE A 119 20.55 -18.07 1.33
C ILE A 119 21.43 -19.31 1.57
N MET A 120 21.57 -20.15 0.54
CA MET A 120 22.35 -21.40 0.57
C MET A 120 23.85 -21.13 0.53
N GLU A 121 24.28 -20.04 -0.11
CA GLU A 121 25.69 -19.66 -0.24
C GLU A 121 26.27 -19.04 1.04
N ASN A 122 25.42 -18.42 1.87
CA ASN A 122 25.86 -17.56 2.97
C ASN A 122 25.52 -18.11 4.36
N ASN A 123 25.27 -19.42 4.50
CA ASN A 123 24.84 -20.04 5.77
C ASN A 123 23.67 -19.26 6.40
N TYR A 124 22.64 -18.95 5.61
CA TYR A 124 21.46 -18.19 6.06
C TYR A 124 21.74 -16.75 6.52
N ARG A 125 22.95 -16.22 6.30
CA ARG A 125 23.26 -14.81 6.57
C ARG A 125 22.88 -13.95 5.37
N ILE A 126 22.23 -12.83 5.64
CA ILE A 126 21.85 -11.87 4.60
C ILE A 126 23.04 -10.94 4.33
N PRO A 127 23.54 -10.88 3.08
CA PRO A 127 24.58 -9.94 2.70
C PRO A 127 24.18 -8.50 3.04
N LYS A 128 25.09 -7.75 3.65
CA LYS A 128 24.87 -6.36 4.08
C LYS A 128 25.61 -5.37 3.19
N GLU A 129 25.29 -5.37 1.90
CA GLU A 129 25.84 -4.38 0.97
C GLU A 129 25.26 -2.99 1.22
N LYS A 130 26.01 -2.13 1.91
CA LYS A 130 25.56 -0.78 2.32
C LYS A 130 24.89 0.02 1.20
N LYS A 131 25.35 -0.11 -0.06
CA LYS A 131 24.77 0.60 -1.22
C LYS A 131 23.35 0.13 -1.54
N VAL A 132 23.08 -1.18 -1.49
CA VAL A 132 21.76 -1.75 -1.77
C VAL A 132 20.75 -1.38 -0.68
N TYR A 133 21.16 -1.47 0.59
CA TYR A 133 20.31 -1.10 1.72
C TYR A 133 19.92 0.39 1.71
N ARG A 134 20.83 1.28 1.30
CA ARG A 134 20.50 2.70 1.11
C ARG A 134 19.40 2.90 0.06
N LYS A 135 19.46 2.17 -1.06
CA LYS A 135 18.41 2.23 -2.10
C LYS A 135 17.07 1.68 -1.61
N ILE A 136 17.10 0.60 -0.83
CA ILE A 136 15.91 0.00 -0.22
C ILE A 136 15.21 1.00 0.73
N LEU A 137 15.99 1.67 1.58
CA LEU A 137 15.47 2.65 2.54
C LEU A 137 14.76 3.85 1.88
N THR A 138 15.08 4.13 0.62
CA THR A 138 14.49 5.22 -0.16
C THR A 138 13.38 4.75 -1.12
N CYS A 139 13.04 3.46 -1.12
CA CYS A 139 12.03 2.89 -2.01
C CYS A 139 10.64 3.51 -1.75
N ASN A 140 10.05 4.10 -2.80
CA ASN A 140 8.75 4.75 -2.78
C ASN A 140 7.85 4.26 -3.91
N ASP A 141 8.07 3.05 -4.40
CA ASP A 141 7.48 2.61 -5.68
C ASP A 141 6.06 2.07 -5.56
N CYS A 142 5.61 1.71 -4.35
CA CYS A 142 4.32 1.05 -4.16
C CYS A 142 3.61 1.46 -2.85
N TRP A 143 2.28 1.29 -2.85
CA TRP A 143 1.43 1.43 -1.68
C TRP A 143 0.66 0.13 -1.40
N THR A 144 1.39 -0.89 -0.95
CA THR A 144 0.83 -2.22 -0.71
C THR A 144 0.54 -2.49 0.77
N PRO A 145 -0.47 -3.32 1.09
CA PRO A 145 -0.78 -3.68 2.47
C PRO A 145 0.39 -4.30 3.24
N CYS A 146 1.25 -5.10 2.59
CA CYS A 146 2.36 -5.80 3.26
C CYS A 146 3.27 -4.87 4.06
N GLU A 147 3.49 -3.64 3.59
CA GLU A 147 4.40 -2.68 4.22
C GLU A 147 3.68 -1.42 4.72
N ALA A 148 2.74 -0.87 3.96
CA ALA A 148 2.10 0.38 4.34
C ALA A 148 1.09 0.18 5.49
N PHE A 149 0.24 -0.86 5.42
CA PHE A 149 -0.73 -1.13 6.47
C PHE A 149 -0.05 -1.54 7.78
N SER A 150 0.92 -2.46 7.72
CA SER A 150 1.71 -2.89 8.89
C SER A 150 2.48 -1.72 9.51
N SER A 151 3.10 -0.85 8.71
CA SER A 151 3.79 0.35 9.23
C SER A 151 2.84 1.30 9.95
N ILE A 152 1.61 1.47 9.47
CA ILE A 152 0.60 2.30 10.14
C ILE A 152 0.13 1.60 11.42
N ALA A 153 -0.16 0.30 11.38
CA ALA A 153 -0.61 -0.46 12.53
C ALA A 153 0.39 -0.42 13.69
N PHE A 154 1.68 -0.68 13.42
CA PHE A 154 2.72 -0.67 14.44
C PHE A 154 3.23 0.74 14.81
N GLY A 155 2.88 1.75 14.01
CA GLY A 155 3.35 3.14 14.20
C GLY A 155 2.22 4.15 14.41
N LEU A 156 1.02 3.70 14.78
CA LEU A 156 -0.22 4.47 14.64
C LEU A 156 -0.15 5.86 15.26
N PHE A 157 0.28 5.98 16.51
CA PHE A 157 0.39 7.28 17.20
C PHE A 157 1.35 8.25 16.50
N LYS A 158 2.50 7.76 16.03
CA LYS A 158 3.46 8.55 15.26
C LYS A 158 2.90 8.94 13.89
N PHE A 159 2.10 8.07 13.29
CA PHE A 159 1.49 8.29 11.99
C PHE A 159 0.35 9.33 12.05
N LEU A 160 -0.45 9.32 13.12
CA LEU A 160 -1.51 10.30 13.35
C LEU A 160 -0.93 11.71 13.58
N ASP A 161 0.16 11.84 14.33
CA ASP A 161 0.85 13.12 14.53
C ASP A 161 1.39 13.71 13.21
N LEU A 162 2.01 12.87 12.36
CA LEU A 162 2.45 13.26 11.03
C LEU A 162 1.29 13.72 10.13
N SER A 163 0.15 13.03 10.22
CA SER A 163 -1.04 13.35 9.42
C SER A 163 -1.67 14.69 9.83
N ASN A 164 -1.59 15.05 11.12
CA ASN A 164 -2.04 16.34 11.63
C ASN A 164 -1.11 17.48 11.21
N LYS A 165 0.20 17.27 11.21
CA LYS A 165 1.19 18.26 10.74
C LYS A 165 1.00 18.60 9.26
N ILE A 166 0.85 17.60 8.39
CA ILE A 166 0.63 17.81 6.94
C ILE A 166 -0.66 18.60 6.67
N LYS A 167 -1.72 18.41 7.46
CA LYS A 167 -2.97 19.18 7.31
C LYS A 167 -2.82 20.65 7.70
N LEU A 168 -1.94 20.95 8.67
CA LEU A 168 -1.66 22.32 9.09
C LEU A 168 -0.82 23.07 8.04
N ASP A 169 0.14 22.39 7.42
CA ASP A 169 0.98 22.98 6.38
C ASP A 169 0.18 23.29 5.10
N ASN A 170 -0.72 22.40 4.70
CA ASN A 170 -1.59 22.60 3.54
C ASN A 170 -2.70 23.67 3.74
N LYS A 171 -2.95 24.13 4.97
CA LYS A 171 -3.88 25.24 5.25
C LYS A 171 -3.20 26.61 5.24
N LYS A 172 -1.87 26.65 5.19
CA LYS A 172 -1.06 27.88 5.21
C LYS A 172 -0.50 28.25 3.82
N ALA A 173 -0.80 27.47 2.80
CA ALA A 173 -0.49 27.72 1.40
C ALA A 173 -1.77 28.06 0.64
#